data_AF-A0A136KRM1-F1
#
_entry.id   AF-A0A136KRM1-F1
#
_cell.length_a   1.000
_cell.length_b   1.000
_cell.length_c   1.000
_cell.angle_alpha   90.00
_cell.angle_beta   90.00
_cell.angle_gamma   90.00
#
_symmetry.space_group_name_H-M   'P 1'
#
loop_
_entity.id
_entity.type
_entity.pdbx_description
1 polymer ?
#
loop_
_entity_poly.entity_id
_entity_poly.type
_entity_poly.pdbx_seq_one_letter_code
_entity_poly.pdbx_strand_id
1 'polypeptide(L)'
;MIHKHLLLAQQLKLPNTTPGAPDVIVEGPLRPELVQAGIGGIITMLLSFLYAVAIVLLFFIFIWGGYDILTSQGSEEQFSAGAKKISSGVIGFILLILALFVTRIVAFVFGLDTSLIF
;
A
#
# COMPACT_ATOMS: atom_id res chain seq x y z
N MET A 1 28.49 -3.50 17.32
CA MET A 1 27.94 -2.19 16.88
C MET A 1 28.11 -2.10 15.37
N ILE A 2 27.09 -2.50 14.61
CA ILE A 2 27.16 -2.63 13.15
C ILE A 2 26.80 -1.27 12.56
N HIS A 3 27.82 -0.52 12.12
CA HIS A 3 27.59 0.68 11.34
C HIS A 3 27.05 0.27 9.97
N LYS A 4 25.75 0.46 9.78
CA LYS A 4 25.10 0.49 8.46
C LYS A 4 25.84 1.56 7.66
N HIS A 5 26.77 1.15 6.81
CA HIS A 5 27.36 2.01 5.78
C HIS A 5 26.23 2.33 4.80
N LEU A 6 25.41 3.31 5.18
CA LEU A 6 24.46 3.98 4.32
C LEU A 6 25.28 4.48 3.13
N LEU A 7 24.90 3.99 1.95
CA LEU A 7 25.55 4.22 0.67
C LEU A 7 25.96 5.70 0.58
N LEU A 8 27.24 5.96 0.33
CA LEU A 8 27.91 7.26 0.47
C LEU A 8 27.24 8.44 -0.29
N ALA A 9 26.30 8.15 -1.19
CA ALA A 9 25.57 9.14 -1.98
C ALA A 9 24.12 9.40 -1.51
N GLN A 10 23.63 8.71 -0.48
CA GLN A 10 22.22 8.73 -0.11
C GLN A 10 21.89 9.69 1.02
N GLN A 11 22.86 10.02 1.86
CA GLN A 11 22.71 11.08 2.85
C GLN A 11 24.02 11.83 2.97
N LEU A 12 24.03 13.09 2.51
CA LEU A 12 25.13 13.99 2.78
C LEU A 12 24.76 14.79 4.04
N LYS A 13 25.32 14.40 5.18
CA LYS A 13 25.22 15.18 6.41
C LYS A 13 26.22 16.32 6.31
N LEU A 14 25.72 17.52 6.06
CA LEU A 14 26.53 18.72 6.07
C LEU A 14 26.56 19.25 7.51
N PRO A 15 27.75 19.35 8.14
CA PRO A 15 27.86 19.95 9.45
C PRO A 15 27.39 21.40 9.37
N ASN A 16 26.39 21.74 10.19
CA ASN A 16 25.87 23.09 10.23
C ASN A 16 26.84 23.98 11.01
N THR A 17 27.37 25.04 10.39
CA THR A 17 28.29 25.98 11.05
C THR A 17 27.60 26.93 12.02
N THR A 18 26.27 26.81 12.20
CA THR A 18 25.47 27.62 13.11
C THR A 18 25.38 26.94 14.48
N PRO A 19 25.90 27.54 15.57
CA PRO A 19 25.82 26.95 16.90
C PRO A 19 24.36 26.71 17.33
N GLY A 20 24.03 25.45 17.66
CA GLY A 20 22.70 25.06 18.15
C GLY A 20 21.67 24.70 17.07
N ALA A 21 22.04 24.75 15.78
CA ALA A 21 21.17 24.31 14.71
C ALA A 21 21.47 22.85 14.30
N PRO A 22 20.44 22.03 14.01
CA PRO A 22 20.65 20.64 13.60
C PRO A 22 21.37 20.55 12.25
N ASP A 23 22.17 19.50 12.07
CA ASP A 23 22.87 19.20 10.82
C ASP A 23 21.89 19.01 9.66
N VAL A 24 22.23 19.54 8.49
CA VAL A 24 21.39 19.41 7.29
C VAL A 24 21.67 18.05 6.67
N ILE A 25 20.68 17.16 6.77
CA ILE A 25 20.71 15.84 6.14
C ILE A 25 20.07 15.98 4.76
N VAL A 26 20.88 15.93 3.70
CA VAL A 26 20.38 15.91 2.31
C VAL A 26 20.23 14.46 1.87
N GLU A 27 18.98 14.00 1.79
CA GLU A 27 18.66 12.65 1.32
C GLU A 27 18.55 12.61 -0.22
N GLY A 28 19.26 11.66 -0.84
CA GLY A 28 19.25 11.47 -2.29
C GLY A 28 17.95 10.81 -2.78
N PRO A 29 17.56 11.01 -4.07
CA PRO A 29 16.28 10.54 -4.61
C PRO A 29 16.17 9.02 -4.78
N LEU A 30 17.24 8.27 -4.53
CA LEU A 30 17.27 6.82 -4.65
C LEU A 30 16.53 6.20 -3.47
N ARG A 31 15.42 5.50 -3.71
CA ARG A 31 14.68 4.80 -2.66
C ARG A 31 15.51 3.61 -2.16
N PRO A 32 15.92 3.58 -0.87
CA PRO A 32 16.84 2.55 -0.34
C PRO A 32 16.23 1.15 -0.42
N GLU A 33 14.90 1.07 -0.44
CA GLU A 33 14.11 -0.16 -0.56
C GLU A 33 14.36 -0.88 -1.89
N LEU A 34 14.54 -0.16 -3.00
CA LEU A 34 14.75 -0.78 -4.32
C LEU A 34 16.18 -1.28 -4.53
N VAL A 35 17.15 -0.64 -3.87
CA VAL A 35 18.57 -0.97 -3.99
C VAL A 35 18.99 -2.08 -3.02
N GLN A 36 18.39 -2.14 -1.82
CA GLN A 36 18.74 -3.14 -0.79
C GLN A 36 17.87 -4.41 -0.84
N ALA A 37 16.61 -4.35 -1.33
CA ALA A 37 15.69 -5.48 -1.21
C ALA A 37 15.58 -6.41 -2.44
N GLY A 38 16.26 -6.10 -3.56
CA GLY A 38 16.21 -6.92 -4.77
C GLY A 38 14.77 -7.14 -5.28
N ILE A 39 14.44 -8.36 -5.71
CA ILE A 39 13.09 -8.74 -6.19
C ILE A 39 12.02 -8.44 -5.13
N GLY A 40 12.34 -8.55 -3.84
CA GLY A 40 11.42 -8.26 -2.73
C GLY A 40 10.95 -6.81 -2.74
N GLY A 41 11.86 -5.84 -2.95
CA GLY A 41 11.51 -4.41 -3.00
C GLY A 41 10.61 -4.05 -4.18
N ILE A 42 10.79 -4.73 -5.32
CA ILE A 42 9.94 -4.56 -6.51
C ILE A 42 8.52 -5.06 -6.21
N ILE A 43 8.40 -6.21 -5.54
CA ILE A 43 7.11 -6.77 -5.14
C ILE A 43 6.40 -5.84 -4.14
N THR A 44 7.11 -5.32 -3.14
CA THR A 44 6.54 -4.36 -2.17
C THR A 44 6.04 -3.09 -2.85
N MET A 45 6.82 -2.53 -3.77
CA MET A 45 6.41 -1.36 -4.55
C MET A 45 5.14 -1.64 -5.37
N LEU A 46 5.09 -2.80 -6.05
CA LEU A 46 3.93 -3.20 -6.83
C LEU A 46 2.69 -3.42 -5.96
N LEU A 47 2.85 -4.08 -4.82
CA LEU A 47 1.76 -4.31 -3.87
C LEU A 47 1.21 -3.00 -3.33
N SER A 48 2.08 -2.07 -2.91
CA SER A 48 1.67 -0.74 -2.43
C SER A 48 0.86 0.03 -3.49
N PHE A 49 1.33 0.01 -4.74
CA PHE A 49 0.59 0.59 -5.86
C PHE A 49 -0.76 -0.10 -6.09
N LEU A 50 -0.81 -1.44 -6.06
CA LEU A 50 -2.03 -2.20 -6.27
C LEU A 50 -3.07 -1.94 -5.16
N TYR A 51 -2.63 -1.78 -3.90
CA TYR A 51 -3.49 -1.41 -2.79
C TYR A 51 -4.10 -0.02 -2.96
N ALA A 52 -3.30 0.97 -3.38
CA ALA A 52 -3.79 2.31 -3.68
C ALA A 52 -4.87 2.28 -4.79
N VAL A 53 -4.62 1.52 -5.86
CA VAL A 53 -5.58 1.36 -6.97
C VAL A 53 -6.83 0.61 -6.52
N ALA A 54 -6.71 -0.42 -5.70
CA ALA A 54 -7.83 -1.21 -5.20
C ALA A 54 -8.84 -0.37 -4.41
N ILE A 55 -8.36 0.55 -3.57
CA ILE A 55 -9.21 1.46 -2.79
C ILE A 55 -9.99 2.40 -3.72
N VAL A 56 -9.32 2.95 -4.73
CA VAL A 56 -9.95 3.83 -5.72
C VAL A 56 -11.01 3.05 -6.51
N LEU A 57 -10.69 1.84 -6.99
CA LEU A 57 -11.65 0.99 -7.71
C LEU A 57 -12.86 0.62 -6.85
N LEU A 58 -12.65 0.31 -5.57
CA LEU A 58 -13.73 0.01 -4.64
C LEU A 58 -14.71 1.19 -4.56
N PHE A 59 -14.20 2.41 -4.45
CA PHE A 59 -15.02 3.62 -4.44
C PHE A 59 -15.88 3.76 -5.71
N PHE A 60 -15.32 3.50 -6.88
CA PHE A 60 -16.07 3.53 -8.14
C PHE A 60 -17.17 2.45 -8.19
N ILE A 61 -16.90 1.24 -7.72
CA ILE A 61 -17.90 0.16 -7.65
C ILE A 61 -19.06 0.55 -6.73
N PHE A 62 -18.78 1.18 -5.59
CA PHE A 62 -19.81 1.68 -4.70
C PHE A 62 -20.69 2.74 -5.36
N ILE A 63 -20.10 3.70 -6.08
CA ILE A 63 -20.87 4.72 -6.80
C ILE A 63 -21.73 4.09 -7.89
N TRP A 64 -21.17 3.23 -8.73
CA TRP A 64 -21.93 2.60 -9.83
C TRP A 64 -22.99 1.63 -9.33
N GLY A 65 -22.68 0.78 -8.36
CA GLY A 65 -23.64 -0.13 -7.77
C GLY A 65 -24.75 0.61 -7.01
N GLY A 66 -24.39 1.69 -6.31
CA GLY A 66 -25.35 2.56 -5.63
C GLY A 66 -26.24 3.32 -6.62
N TYR A 67 -25.66 3.82 -7.72
CA TYR A 67 -26.40 4.47 -8.79
C TYR A 67 -27.45 3.52 -9.38
N ASP A 68 -27.07 2.30 -9.77
CA ASP A 68 -28.00 1.30 -10.33
C ASP A 68 -29.18 1.04 -9.40
N ILE A 69 -28.93 0.88 -8.09
CA ILE A 69 -29.98 0.69 -7.07
C ILE A 69 -30.92 1.91 -7.00
N LEU A 70 -30.37 3.13 -7.00
CA LEU A 70 -31.16 4.36 -6.89
C LEU A 70 -31.99 4.64 -8.15
N THR A 71 -31.47 4.33 -9.35
CA THR A 71 -32.22 4.49 -10.62
C THR A 71 -33.15 3.32 -10.97
N SER A 72 -33.24 2.30 -10.10
CA SER A 72 -33.99 1.07 -10.39
C SER A 72 -35.50 1.29 -10.58
N GLN A 73 -36.09 2.44 -10.22
CA GLN A 73 -37.51 2.80 -10.48
C GLN A 73 -38.55 1.71 -10.11
N GLY A 74 -38.23 0.78 -9.21
CA GLY A 74 -39.10 -0.34 -8.83
C GLY A 74 -38.89 -1.64 -9.63
N SER A 75 -37.95 -1.70 -10.56
CA SER A 75 -37.52 -2.93 -11.24
C SER A 75 -36.62 -3.76 -10.32
N GLU A 76 -37.05 -4.97 -9.97
CA GLU A 76 -36.23 -5.92 -9.19
C GLU A 76 -34.91 -6.28 -9.88
N GLU A 77 -34.89 -6.25 -11.21
CA GLU A 77 -33.73 -6.69 -11.99
C GLU A 77 -32.54 -5.73 -11.84
N GLN A 78 -32.80 -4.42 -11.92
CA GLN A 78 -31.77 -3.40 -11.72
C GLN A 78 -31.32 -3.32 -10.25
N PHE A 79 -32.24 -3.52 -9.31
CA PHE A 79 -31.93 -3.57 -7.89
C PHE A 79 -30.98 -4.74 -7.58
N SER A 80 -31.32 -5.94 -8.08
CA SER A 80 -30.51 -7.15 -7.91
C SER A 80 -29.14 -7.01 -8.59
N ALA A 81 -29.08 -6.39 -9.77
CA ALA A 81 -27.82 -6.12 -10.47
C ALA A 81 -26.90 -5.18 -9.69
N GLY A 82 -27.43 -4.05 -9.19
CA GLY A 82 -26.65 -3.12 -8.37
C GLY A 82 -26.19 -3.73 -7.04
N ALA A 83 -27.06 -4.48 -6.35
CA ALA A 83 -26.71 -5.19 -5.13
C ALA A 83 -25.61 -6.23 -5.34
N LYS A 84 -25.65 -6.96 -6.45
CA LYS A 84 -24.58 -7.91 -6.83
C LYS A 84 -23.26 -7.20 -7.10
N LYS A 85 -23.26 -6.04 -7.77
CA LYS A 85 -22.05 -5.24 -8.02
C LYS A 85 -21.40 -4.76 -6.73
N ILE A 86 -22.20 -4.24 -5.79
CA ILE A 86 -21.68 -3.83 -4.48
C ILE A 86 -21.15 -5.05 -3.72
N SER A 87 -21.91 -6.14 -3.69
CA SER A 87 -21.51 -7.35 -2.96
C SER A 87 -20.20 -7.93 -3.49
N SER A 88 -20.01 -8.00 -4.80
CA SER A 88 -18.76 -8.49 -5.38
C SER A 88 -17.57 -7.57 -5.07
N GLY A 89 -17.78 -6.24 -5.10
CA GLY A 89 -16.76 -5.28 -4.68
C GLY A 89 -16.36 -5.42 -3.22
N VAL A 90 -17.34 -5.55 -2.33
CA VAL A 90 -17.13 -5.75 -0.88
C VAL A 90 -16.41 -7.06 -0.61
N ILE A 91 -16.81 -8.15 -1.27
CA ILE A 91 -16.15 -9.46 -1.14
C ILE A 91 -14.69 -9.37 -1.59
N GLY A 92 -14.42 -8.71 -2.72
CA GLY A 92 -13.05 -8.49 -3.20
C GLY A 92 -12.20 -7.70 -2.20
N PHE A 93 -12.76 -6.68 -1.57
CA PHE A 93 -12.07 -5.90 -0.55
C PHE A 93 -11.82 -6.69 0.74
N ILE A 94 -12.77 -7.51 1.17
CA ILE A 94 -12.58 -8.41 2.32
C ILE A 94 -11.47 -9.42 2.04
N LEU A 95 -11.43 -10.00 0.84
CA LEU A 95 -10.34 -10.91 0.43
C LEU A 95 -8.97 -10.23 0.47
N LEU A 96 -8.90 -8.95 0.07
CA LEU A 96 -7.67 -8.15 0.13
C LEU A 96 -7.19 -7.98 1.58
N ILE A 97 -8.09 -7.68 2.52
CA ILE A 97 -7.77 -7.59 3.95
C ILE A 97 -7.36 -8.96 4.51
N LEU A 98 -8.05 -10.04 4.13
CA LEU A 98 -7.71 -11.39 4.55
C LEU A 98 -6.32 -11.81 4.06
N ALA A 99 -5.93 -11.43 2.84
CA ALA A 99 -4.58 -11.67 2.33
C ALA A 99 -3.51 -10.99 3.20
N LEU A 100 -3.76 -9.78 3.70
CA LEU A 100 -2.87 -9.11 4.66
C LEU A 100 -2.79 -9.88 5.98
N PHE A 101 -3.90 -10.45 6.43
CA PHE A 101 -3.92 -11.23 7.65
C PHE A 101 -3.10 -12.52 7.52
N VAL A 102 -3.29 -13.25 6.41
CA VAL A 102 -2.55 -14.49 6.12
C VAL A 102 -1.06 -14.20 5.97
N THR A 103 -0.68 -13.17 5.21
CA THR A 103 0.74 -12.80 5.03
C THR A 103 1.41 -12.43 6.35
N ARG A 104 0.72 -11.74 7.27
CA ARG A 104 1.23 -11.45 8.62
C ARG A 104 1.43 -12.70 9.46
N ILE A 105 0.49 -13.65 9.42
CA ILE A 105 0.63 -14.92 10.14
C ILE A 105 1.83 -15.71 9.61
N VAL A 106 1.95 -15.79 8.28
CA VAL A 106 3.09 -16.44 7.62
C VAL A 106 4.39 -15.76 8.05
N ALA A 107 4.48 -14.42 7.94
CA ALA A 107 5.68 -13.67 8.36
C ALA A 107 6.03 -13.91 9.84
N PHE A 108 5.04 -13.95 10.72
CA PHE A 108 5.23 -14.25 12.14
C PHE A 108 5.81 -15.65 12.37
N VAL A 109 5.29 -16.67 11.67
CA VAL A 109 5.78 -18.05 11.78
C VAL A 109 7.22 -18.18 11.26
N PHE A 110 7.57 -17.46 10.19
CA PHE A 110 8.90 -17.48 9.60
C PHE A 110 9.89 -16.48 10.23
N GLY A 111 9.46 -15.68 11.22
CA GLY A 111 10.30 -14.66 11.87
C GLY A 111 10.73 -13.53 10.92
N LEU A 112 9.95 -13.27 9.88
CA LEU A 112 10.23 -12.22 8.90
C LEU A 112 9.68 -10.87 9.39
N ASP A 113 10.48 -9.82 9.25
CA ASP A 113 10.03 -8.45 9.52
C ASP A 113 8.94 -8.04 8.52
N THR A 114 7.73 -7.79 9.04
CA THR A 114 6.57 -7.36 8.24
C THR A 114 6.71 -5.94 7.68
N SER A 115 7.78 -5.24 8.02
CA SER A 115 8.17 -3.93 7.46
C SER A 115 8.36 -3.96 5.94
N LEU A 116 8.57 -5.12 5.32
CA LEU A 116 8.64 -5.21 3.86
C LEU A 116 7.27 -5.17 3.19
N ILE A 117 6.18 -5.21 3.96
CA ILE A 117 4.81 -5.25 3.41
C ILE A 117 4.09 -3.91 3.68
N PHE A 118 4.68 -3.02 4.49
CA PHE A 118 4.18 -1.68 4.81
C PHE A 118 5.30 -0.69 5.16
#